data_AF-A0A1S6U658-F1
#
_entry.id   AF-A0A1S6U658-F1
#
_cell.length_a   1.000
_cell.length_b   1.000
_cell.length_c   1.000
_cell.angle_alpha   90.00
_cell.angle_beta   90.00
_cell.angle_gamma   90.00
#
_symmetry.space_group_name_H-M   'P 1'
#
loop_
_entity.id
_entity.type
_entity.pdbx_description
1 polymer ?
#
loop_
_entity_poly.entity_id
_entity_poly.type
_entity_poly.pdbx_seq_one_letter_code
_entity_poly.pdbx_strand_id
1 'polypeptide(L)'
;MKKITQDLKDKIVAEYKTGASKNQLSIKYDVSVGFVYNLCKDVEQNLKELVKTEVAIKTELAKLNEKEVKAFHEVVEERTKHLIYFQNIALANQKKANELLEMADTIQDVEAHSRITARNKETVLGKEANTIINNTNAQQNNNKITIERKGLVDDE
;
A
#
# COMPACT_ATOMS: atom_id res chain seq x y z
N MET A 1 -30.25 31.23 10.19
CA MET A 1 -28.80 31.08 10.44
C MET A 1 -28.58 30.45 11.79
N LYS A 2 -28.14 29.19 11.77
CA LYS A 2 -27.85 28.38 12.95
C LYS A 2 -26.67 28.96 13.75
N LYS A 3 -26.65 28.77 15.07
CA LYS A 3 -25.49 29.12 15.91
C LYS A 3 -24.26 28.33 15.45
N ILE A 4 -23.19 29.03 15.12
CA ILE A 4 -21.94 28.42 14.69
C ILE A 4 -21.21 27.85 15.91
N THR A 5 -21.14 26.53 16.01
CA THR A 5 -20.39 25.79 17.04
C THR A 5 -19.18 25.09 16.43
N GLN A 6 -18.25 24.63 17.27
CA GLN A 6 -17.11 23.83 16.79
C GLN A 6 -17.57 22.50 16.17
N ASP A 7 -18.48 21.79 16.83
CA ASP A 7 -19.10 20.57 16.30
C ASP A 7 -19.73 20.77 14.91
N LEU A 8 -20.40 21.90 14.67
CA LEU A 8 -20.95 22.23 13.36
C LEU A 8 -19.85 22.41 12.31
N LYS A 9 -18.76 23.09 12.66
CA LYS A 9 -17.61 23.26 11.76
C LYS A 9 -17.00 21.91 11.40
N ASP A 10 -16.79 21.05 12.40
CA ASP A 10 -16.18 19.73 12.22
C ASP A 10 -17.05 18.86 11.31
N LYS A 11 -18.38 18.91 11.47
CA LYS A 11 -19.34 18.22 10.57
C LYS A 11 -19.29 18.72 9.14
N ILE A 12 -19.27 20.04 8.93
CA ILE A 12 -19.17 20.62 7.58
C ILE A 12 -17.87 20.20 6.90
N VAL A 13 -16.74 20.28 7.61
CA VAL A 13 -15.44 19.87 7.09
C VAL A 13 -15.41 18.37 6.78
N ALA A 14 -15.95 17.52 7.65
CA ALA A 14 -16.01 16.08 7.43
C ALA A 14 -16.82 15.72 6.18
N GLU A 15 -17.99 16.33 5.98
CA GLU A 15 -18.79 16.10 4.77
C GLU A 15 -18.18 16.73 3.51
N TYR A 16 -17.45 17.84 3.66
CA TYR A 16 -16.69 18.36 2.53
C TYR A 16 -15.63 17.36 2.09
N LYS A 17 -14.92 16.72 3.03
CA LYS A 17 -13.90 15.70 2.74
C LYS A 17 -14.45 14.51 1.96
N THR A 18 -15.74 14.17 2.15
CA THR A 18 -16.42 13.06 1.44
C THR A 18 -16.89 13.40 0.04
N GLY A 19 -16.75 14.66 -0.42
CA GLY A 19 -17.08 15.07 -1.78
C GLY A 19 -18.28 16.02 -1.90
N ALA A 20 -18.92 16.41 -0.80
CA ALA A 20 -20.05 17.36 -0.86
C ALA A 20 -19.61 18.72 -1.41
N SER A 21 -20.47 19.39 -2.18
CA SER A 21 -20.19 20.76 -2.64
C SER A 21 -20.43 21.78 -1.53
N LYS A 22 -19.67 22.90 -1.57
CA LYS A 22 -19.81 24.00 -0.61
C LYS A 22 -21.25 24.58 -0.57
N ASN A 23 -21.94 24.59 -1.71
CA ASN A 23 -23.33 25.04 -1.81
C ASN A 23 -24.30 24.06 -1.13
N GLN A 24 -24.14 22.74 -1.35
CA GLN A 24 -24.96 21.73 -0.67
C GLN A 24 -24.79 21.82 0.85
N LEU A 25 -23.56 22.02 1.33
CA LEU A 25 -23.27 22.17 2.75
C LEU A 25 -23.89 23.43 3.34
N SER A 26 -23.84 24.56 2.63
CA SER A 26 -24.48 25.81 3.05
C SER A 26 -25.99 25.63 3.26
N ILE A 27 -26.66 24.98 2.30
CA ILE A 27 -28.10 24.69 2.37
C ILE A 27 -28.39 23.71 3.52
N LYS A 28 -27.66 22.60 3.59
CA LYS A 28 -27.87 21.54 4.59
C LYS A 28 -27.73 22.04 6.03
N TYR A 29 -26.78 22.93 6.26
CA TYR A 29 -26.43 23.39 7.60
C TYR A 29 -27.02 24.76 7.99
N ASP A 30 -27.80 25.39 7.11
CA ASP A 30 -28.37 26.75 7.29
C ASP A 30 -27.29 27.78 7.70
N VAL A 31 -26.19 27.80 6.93
CA VAL A 31 -25.06 28.73 7.09
C VAL A 31 -24.75 29.40 5.76
N SER A 32 -24.11 30.57 5.78
CA SER A 32 -23.79 31.29 4.55
C SER A 32 -22.77 30.53 3.69
N VAL A 33 -22.89 30.65 2.37
CA VAL A 33 -21.94 30.04 1.41
C VAL A 33 -20.53 30.56 1.64
N GLY A 34 -20.37 31.86 1.95
CA GLY A 34 -19.08 32.47 2.26
C GLY A 34 -18.42 31.87 3.51
N PHE A 35 -19.20 31.53 4.54
CA PHE A 35 -18.69 30.83 5.71
C PHE A 35 -18.13 29.45 5.36
N VAL A 36 -18.87 28.65 4.57
CA VAL A 36 -18.41 27.33 4.13
C VAL A 36 -17.17 27.44 3.24
N TYR A 37 -17.12 28.45 2.35
CA TYR A 37 -15.94 28.70 1.51
C TYR A 37 -14.70 28.97 2.34
N ASN A 38 -14.80 29.82 3.36
CA ASN A 38 -13.68 30.12 4.26
C ASN A 38 -13.29 28.90 5.10
N LEU A 39 -14.27 28.14 5.59
CA LEU A 39 -14.03 26.95 6.41
C LEU A 39 -13.35 25.82 5.63
N CYS A 40 -13.66 25.69 4.34
CA CYS A 40 -13.19 24.60 3.48
C CYS A 40 -12.13 25.04 2.45
N LYS A 41 -11.50 26.21 2.63
CA LYS A 41 -10.62 26.82 1.62
C LYS A 41 -9.44 25.93 1.25
N ASP A 42 -8.76 25.39 2.27
CA ASP A 42 -7.54 24.59 2.13
C ASP A 42 -7.75 23.13 2.58
N VAL A 43 -9.02 22.67 2.54
CA VAL A 43 -9.38 21.30 2.89
C VAL A 43 -9.46 20.48 1.61
N GLU A 44 -8.71 19.39 1.54
CA GLU A 44 -8.82 18.45 0.42
C GLU A 44 -10.01 17.50 0.59
N GLN A 45 -10.66 17.12 -0.51
CA GLN A 45 -11.70 16.08 -0.52
C GLN A 45 -11.11 14.66 -0.54
N ASN A 46 -10.20 14.37 0.39
CA ASN A 46 -9.40 13.15 0.39
C ASN A 46 -10.21 11.86 0.65
N LEU A 47 -11.47 11.95 1.08
CA LEU A 47 -12.35 10.79 1.28
C LEU A 47 -13.27 10.52 0.08
N LYS A 48 -13.28 11.39 -0.94
CA LYS A 48 -14.18 11.30 -2.09
C LYS A 48 -14.02 9.98 -2.86
N GLU A 49 -12.79 9.56 -3.12
CA GLU A 49 -12.54 8.30 -3.85
C GLU A 49 -12.85 7.06 -3.01
N LEU A 50 -12.70 7.12 -1.68
CA LEU A 50 -13.13 6.05 -0.78
C LEU A 50 -14.65 5.88 -0.83
N VAL A 51 -15.41 6.97 -0.79
CA VAL A 51 -16.88 6.96 -0.92
C VAL A 51 -17.29 6.35 -2.26
N LYS A 52 -16.65 6.77 -3.36
CA LYS A 52 -16.94 6.22 -4.69
C LYS A 52 -16.68 4.72 -4.76
N THR A 53 -15.56 4.26 -4.19
CA THR A 53 -15.20 2.84 -4.16
C THR A 53 -16.22 2.03 -3.36
N GLU A 54 -16.61 2.51 -2.18
CA GLU A 54 -17.62 1.86 -1.33
C GLU A 54 -18.99 1.79 -2.01
N VAL A 55 -19.42 2.87 -2.68
CA VAL A 55 -20.68 2.89 -3.45
C VAL A 55 -20.65 1.87 -4.59
N ALA A 56 -19.52 1.75 -5.29
CA ALA A 56 -19.36 0.76 -6.35
C ALA A 56 -19.46 -0.68 -5.80
N ILE A 57 -18.75 -0.97 -4.71
CA ILE A 57 -18.83 -2.28 -4.04
C ILE A 57 -20.28 -2.59 -3.63
N LYS A 58 -20.96 -1.67 -2.93
CA LYS A 58 -22.36 -1.88 -2.49
C LYS A 58 -23.33 -2.08 -3.65
N THR A 59 -23.09 -1.40 -4.78
CA THR A 59 -23.90 -1.54 -5.99
C THR A 59 -23.74 -2.94 -6.60
N GLU A 60 -22.54 -3.51 -6.58
CA GLU A 60 -22.32 -4.89 -7.01
C GLU A 60 -22.93 -5.90 -6.03
N LEU A 61 -22.75 -5.69 -4.72
CA LEU A 61 -23.32 -6.57 -3.70
C LEU A 61 -24.86 -6.61 -3.75
N ALA A 62 -25.50 -5.50 -4.10
CA ALA A 62 -26.96 -5.43 -4.25
C ALA A 62 -27.53 -6.35 -5.34
N LYS A 63 -26.68 -6.85 -6.25
CA LYS A 63 -27.07 -7.81 -7.31
C LYS A 63 -26.97 -9.27 -6.87
N LEU A 64 -26.34 -9.54 -5.72
CA LEU A 64 -26.04 -10.87 -5.23
C LEU A 64 -27.09 -11.34 -4.22
N ASN A 65 -27.10 -12.64 -3.93
CA ASN A 65 -27.99 -13.18 -2.90
C ASN A 65 -27.39 -12.99 -1.48
N GLU A 66 -28.25 -13.09 -0.46
CA GLU A 66 -27.86 -12.85 0.93
C GLU A 66 -26.69 -13.73 1.41
N LYS A 67 -26.60 -14.99 0.96
CA LYS A 67 -25.52 -15.89 1.36
C LYS A 67 -24.18 -15.45 0.77
N GLU A 68 -24.17 -15.00 -0.47
CA GLU A 68 -22.97 -14.46 -1.13
C GLU A 68 -22.50 -13.17 -0.47
N VAL A 69 -23.43 -12.25 -0.19
CA VAL A 69 -23.13 -10.99 0.51
C VAL A 69 -22.57 -11.25 1.90
N LYS A 70 -23.15 -12.21 2.64
CA LYS A 70 -22.66 -12.60 3.96
C LYS A 70 -21.24 -13.16 3.88
N ALA A 71 -21.00 -14.11 2.97
CA ALA A 71 -19.67 -14.69 2.78
C ALA A 71 -18.63 -13.63 2.39
N PHE A 72 -19.00 -12.66 1.55
CA PHE A 72 -18.14 -11.53 1.20
C PHE A 72 -17.71 -10.73 2.45
N HIS A 73 -18.68 -10.34 3.29
CA HIS A 73 -18.38 -9.56 4.49
C HIS A 73 -17.53 -10.34 5.50
N GLU A 74 -17.81 -11.63 5.71
CA GLU A 74 -17.01 -12.51 6.58
C GLU A 74 -15.54 -12.55 6.12
N VAL A 75 -15.29 -12.76 4.83
CA VAL A 75 -13.93 -12.81 4.28
C VAL A 75 -13.22 -11.45 4.37
N VAL A 76 -13.92 -10.35 4.10
CA VAL A 76 -13.36 -9.00 4.22
C VAL A 76 -12.97 -8.71 5.68
N GLU A 77 -13.84 -9.04 6.62
CA GLU A 77 -13.60 -8.84 8.06
C GLU A 77 -12.42 -9.68 8.54
N GLU A 78 -12.38 -10.97 8.21
CA GLU A 78 -11.29 -11.88 8.59
C GLU A 78 -9.93 -11.39 8.03
N ARG A 79 -9.88 -11.06 6.75
CA ARG A 79 -8.65 -10.55 6.13
C ARG A 79 -8.19 -9.24 6.76
N THR A 80 -9.12 -8.34 7.08
CA THR A 80 -8.80 -7.06 7.75
C THR A 80 -8.23 -7.31 9.14
N LYS A 81 -8.83 -8.23 9.92
CA LYS A 81 -8.32 -8.64 11.24
C LYS A 81 -6.91 -9.21 11.14
N HIS A 82 -6.66 -10.08 10.17
CA HIS A 82 -5.33 -10.67 9.96
C HIS A 82 -4.29 -9.62 9.59
N LEU A 83 -4.61 -8.67 8.69
CA LEU A 83 -3.69 -7.59 8.31
C LEU A 83 -3.29 -6.76 9.54
N ILE A 84 -4.26 -6.31 10.33
CA ILE A 84 -4.01 -5.52 11.55
C ILE A 84 -3.22 -6.34 12.57
N TYR A 85 -3.58 -7.62 12.77
CA TYR A 85 -2.88 -8.51 13.69
C TYR A 85 -1.41 -8.65 13.32
N PHE A 86 -1.10 -8.99 12.07
CA PHE A 86 0.29 -9.17 11.63
C PHE A 86 1.09 -7.87 11.68
N GLN A 87 0.48 -6.73 11.36
CA GLN A 87 1.13 -5.41 11.52
C GLN A 87 1.48 -5.14 12.98
N ASN A 88 0.55 -5.35 13.91
CA ASN A 88 0.78 -5.14 15.35
C ASN A 88 1.85 -6.08 15.89
N ILE A 89 1.80 -7.36 15.50
CA ILE A 89 2.81 -8.34 15.90
C ILE A 89 4.17 -8.00 15.32
N ALA A 90 4.27 -7.53 14.07
CA ALA A 90 5.53 -7.08 13.48
C ALA A 90 6.15 -5.92 14.27
N LEU A 91 5.34 -4.96 14.71
CA LEU A 91 5.81 -3.84 15.56
C LEU A 91 6.28 -4.33 16.93
N ALA A 92 5.51 -5.20 17.59
CA ALA A 92 5.87 -5.77 18.88
C ALA A 92 7.15 -6.63 18.78
N ASN A 93 7.27 -7.42 17.71
CA ASN A 93 8.44 -8.22 17.41
C ASN A 93 9.67 -7.34 17.16
N GLN A 94 9.53 -6.23 16.42
CA GLN A 94 10.63 -5.29 16.21
C GLN A 94 11.09 -4.65 17.52
N LYS A 95 10.15 -4.24 18.37
CA LYS A 95 10.48 -3.72 19.70
C LYS A 95 11.29 -4.75 20.49
N LYS A 96 10.86 -6.01 20.49
CA LYS A 96 11.57 -7.07 21.21
C LYS A 96 12.93 -7.37 20.61
N ALA A 97 13.04 -7.38 19.28
CA ALA A 97 14.31 -7.57 18.58
C ALA A 97 15.30 -6.46 18.94
N ASN A 98 14.85 -5.20 19.01
CA ASN A 98 15.70 -4.07 19.42
C ASN A 98 16.21 -4.23 20.86
N GLU A 99 15.36 -4.65 21.80
CA GLU A 99 15.79 -4.96 23.18
C GLU A 99 16.87 -6.05 23.21
N LEU A 100 16.72 -7.10 22.40
CA LEU A 100 17.72 -8.18 22.31
C LEU A 100 19.02 -7.72 21.65
N LEU A 101 18.95 -6.79 20.68
CA LEU A 101 20.12 -6.22 20.03
C LEU A 101 21.00 -5.42 20.99
N GLU A 102 20.41 -4.74 21.97
CA GLU A 102 21.16 -4.03 23.02
C GLU A 102 22.02 -4.96 23.89
N MET A 103 21.66 -6.24 23.95
CA MET A 103 22.35 -7.29 24.70
C MET A 103 23.14 -8.25 23.78
N ALA A 104 23.33 -7.89 22.51
CA ALA A 104 23.97 -8.76 21.54
C ALA A 104 25.50 -8.80 21.74
N ASP A 105 26.05 -10.01 21.90
CA ASP A 105 27.49 -10.25 22.06
C ASP A 105 28.14 -10.76 20.77
N THR A 106 27.34 -11.21 19.79
CA THR A 106 27.85 -11.86 18.58
C THR A 106 27.31 -11.23 17.29
N ILE A 107 28.07 -11.38 16.21
CA ILE A 107 27.64 -10.97 14.86
C ILE A 107 26.39 -11.75 14.44
N GLN A 108 26.26 -13.01 14.85
CA GLN A 108 25.11 -13.86 14.56
C GLN A 108 23.81 -13.28 15.15
N ASP A 109 23.87 -12.67 16.34
CA ASP A 109 22.72 -12.01 16.97
C ASP A 109 22.29 -10.77 16.17
N VAL A 110 23.27 -9.99 15.70
CA VAL A 110 23.04 -8.83 14.82
C VAL A 110 22.44 -9.26 13.47
N GLU A 111 22.92 -10.35 12.89
CA GLU A 111 22.33 -10.91 11.66
C GLU A 111 20.91 -11.42 11.87
N ALA A 112 20.63 -12.05 13.02
CA ALA A 112 19.27 -12.48 13.37
C ALA A 112 18.32 -11.28 13.50
N HIS A 113 18.77 -10.21 14.16
CA HIS A 113 18.03 -8.94 14.22
C HIS A 113 17.77 -8.37 12.83
N SER A 114 18.78 -8.31 11.96
CA SER A 114 18.64 -7.82 10.59
C SER A 114 17.57 -8.58 9.80
N ARG A 115 17.56 -9.92 9.91
CA ARG A 115 16.53 -10.77 9.27
C ARG A 115 15.13 -10.53 9.85
N ILE A 116 15.00 -10.37 11.17
CA ILE A 116 13.72 -10.05 11.81
C ILE A 116 13.21 -8.69 11.32
N THR A 117 14.10 -7.70 11.26
CA THR A 117 13.78 -6.36 10.78
C THR A 117 13.33 -6.36 9.33
N ALA A 118 14.01 -7.11 8.46
CA ALA A 118 13.60 -7.26 7.06
C ALA A 118 12.19 -7.87 6.93
N ARG A 119 11.88 -8.94 7.68
CA ARG A 119 10.55 -9.57 7.66
C ARG A 119 9.45 -8.68 8.24
N ASN A 120 9.72 -7.98 9.33
CA ASN A 120 8.77 -7.03 9.91
C ASN A 120 8.51 -5.87 8.95
N LYS A 121 9.55 -5.36 8.27
CA LYS A 121 9.42 -4.35 7.21
C LYS A 121 8.48 -4.83 6.11
N GLU A 122 8.69 -6.03 5.57
CA GLU A 122 7.82 -6.61 4.54
C GLU A 122 6.36 -6.74 4.99
N THR A 123 6.14 -7.05 6.27
CA THR A 123 4.80 -7.21 6.86
C THR A 123 4.07 -5.87 7.00
N VAL A 124 4.80 -4.79 7.30
CA VAL A 124 4.22 -3.44 7.54
C VAL A 124 4.12 -2.61 6.27
N LEU A 125 5.17 -2.61 5.44
CA LEU A 125 5.30 -1.76 4.26
C LEU A 125 5.07 -2.49 2.94
N GLY A 126 4.91 -3.82 2.97
CA GLY A 126 4.85 -4.66 1.78
C GLY A 126 6.24 -5.04 1.25
N LYS A 127 6.26 -5.91 0.24
CA LYS A 127 7.49 -6.33 -0.43
C LYS A 127 7.93 -5.26 -1.43
N GLU A 128 9.21 -4.95 -1.43
CA GLU A 128 9.82 -4.14 -2.50
C GLU A 128 9.67 -4.87 -3.85
N ALA A 129 9.60 -4.11 -4.94
CA ALA A 129 9.69 -4.71 -6.26
C ALA A 129 11.05 -5.41 -6.39
N ASN A 130 11.05 -6.74 -6.51
CA ASN A 130 12.28 -7.48 -6.79
C ASN A 130 12.80 -7.04 -8.16
N THR A 131 13.91 -6.32 -8.21
CA THR A 131 14.68 -6.16 -9.44
C THR A 131 15.30 -7.51 -9.77
N ILE A 132 14.56 -8.35 -10.51
CA ILE A 132 15.10 -9.58 -11.06
C ILE A 132 16.07 -9.17 -12.18
N ILE A 133 17.36 -9.07 -11.86
CA ILE A 133 18.40 -9.01 -12.89
C ILE A 133 18.51 -10.43 -13.45
N ASN A 134 17.77 -10.72 -14.51
CA ASN A 134 17.96 -11.93 -15.31
C ASN A 134 19.30 -11.82 -16.05
N ASN A 135 20.39 -12.25 -15.41
CA ASN A 135 21.67 -12.43 -16.09
C ASN A 135 21.65 -13.77 -16.84
N THR A 136 20.77 -13.89 -17.83
CA THR A 136 20.68 -15.08 -18.69
C THR A 136 21.51 -14.82 -19.96
N ASN A 137 22.73 -15.38 -19.95
CA ASN A 137 23.63 -15.64 -21.09
C ASN A 137 24.38 -14.46 -21.75
N ALA A 138 25.63 -14.29 -21.32
CA ALA A 138 26.72 -13.83 -22.20
C ALA A 138 27.97 -14.72 -22.01
N GLN A 139 27.81 -16.04 -22.09
CA GLN A 139 28.97 -16.91 -22.35
C GLN A 139 29.34 -16.75 -23.83
N GLN A 140 30.44 -16.05 -24.04
CA GLN A 140 31.08 -15.81 -25.33
C GLN A 140 31.26 -17.13 -26.09
N ASN A 141 30.71 -17.20 -27.31
CA ASN A 141 31.06 -18.24 -28.27
C ASN A 141 32.56 -18.16 -28.54
N ASN A 142 33.33 -19.10 -27.99
CA ASN A 142 34.71 -19.35 -28.38
C ASN A 142 34.73 -19.91 -29.81
N ASN A 143 34.73 -19.03 -30.81
CA ASN A 143 35.05 -19.42 -32.19
C ASN A 143 36.54 -19.77 -32.26
N LYS A 144 36.85 -21.06 -32.06
CA LYS A 144 38.17 -21.63 -32.25
C LYS A 144 38.48 -21.62 -33.75
N ILE A 145 39.28 -20.64 -34.20
CA ILE A 145 39.79 -20.61 -35.58
C ILE A 145 40.77 -21.77 -35.72
N THR A 146 40.39 -22.80 -36.50
CA THR A 146 41.30 -23.88 -36.88
C THR A 146 41.91 -23.51 -38.24
N ILE A 147 43.21 -23.24 -38.27
CA ILE A 147 43.95 -22.97 -39.51
C ILE A 147 44.56 -24.30 -39.97
N GLU A 148 43.99 -24.90 -41.01
CA GLU A 148 44.60 -26.05 -41.69
C GLU A 148 45.55 -25.55 -42.79
N ARG A 149 46.82 -25.97 -42.75
CA ARG A 149 47.77 -25.73 -43.84
C ARG A 149 47.41 -26.65 -45.00
N LYS A 150 46.96 -26.06 -46.11
CA LYS A 150 46.83 -26.78 -47.39
C LYS A 150 48.23 -27.07 -47.92
N GLY A 151 48.57 -28.37 -48.04
CA GLY A 151 49.86 -28.82 -48.56
C GLY A 151 50.12 -28.24 -49.95
N LEU A 152 51.35 -27.78 -50.17
CA LEU A 152 51.86 -27.45 -51.49
C LEU A 152 52.07 -28.78 -52.22
N VAL A 153 51.40 -28.93 -53.36
CA VAL A 153 51.68 -30.00 -54.32
C VAL A 153 52.90 -29.52 -55.11
N ASP A 154 53.97 -30.32 -55.04
CA ASP A 154 55.17 -30.15 -55.85
C ASP A 154 54.82 -30.42 -57.32
N ASP A 155 55.09 -29.46 -58.20
CA ASP A 155 55.09 -29.67 -59.66
C ASP A 155 56.49 -29.33 -60.20
N GLU A 156 57.17 -30.40 -60.64
CA GLU A 156 58.32 -30.59 -61.56
C GLU A 156 59.52 -29.62 -61.55
#